data_AF-A0A1G8E2C7-F1
#
_entry.id   AF-A0A1G8E2C7-F1
#
_cell.length_a   1.000
_cell.length_b   1.000
_cell.length_c   1.000
_cell.angle_alpha   90.00
_cell.angle_beta   90.00
_cell.angle_gamma   90.00
#
_symmetry.space_group_name_H-M   'P 1'
#
loop_
_entity.id
_entity.type
_entity.pdbx_description
1 polymer ?
#
loop_
_entity_poly.entity_id
_entity_poly.type
_entity_poly.pdbx_seq_one_letter_code
_entity_poly.pdbx_strand_id
1 'polypeptide(L)'
;MFGNLAVAFIFFSIAGSAFADGYARPVVMTGVTQMSDTAELHFAAAPENTGTLVILGDHTKTPKQTYRFVYSVPAQHSAVDPAVNLDFGDKQKLTILCDPRSDNCMSTGYVTMGTATFSMLWKVTQR
;
A
#
# COMPACT_ATOMS: atom_id res chain seq x y z
N MET A 1 9.10 1.44 48.95
CA MET A 1 7.99 2.19 48.31
C MET A 1 8.34 2.34 46.84
N PHE A 2 7.57 1.70 45.95
CA PHE A 2 7.71 1.81 44.51
C PHE A 2 7.19 3.18 44.06
N GLY A 3 8.08 4.00 43.48
CA GLY A 3 7.74 5.30 42.91
C GLY A 3 7.74 5.23 41.39
N ASN A 4 6.56 5.43 40.81
CA ASN A 4 6.21 5.38 39.39
C ASN A 4 7.24 6.01 38.43
N LEU A 5 7.85 5.19 37.58
CA LEU A 5 8.43 5.64 36.31
C LEU A 5 7.28 5.80 35.31
N ALA A 6 6.79 7.02 35.15
CA ALA A 6 5.92 7.39 34.04
C ALA A 6 6.76 7.36 32.75
N VAL A 7 6.79 6.21 32.09
CA VAL A 7 7.33 6.10 30.72
C VAL A 7 6.30 6.74 29.81
N ALA A 8 6.54 7.99 29.43
CA ALA A 8 5.83 8.65 28.35
C ALA A 8 6.18 7.92 27.05
N PHE A 9 5.31 7.00 26.62
CA PHE A 9 5.35 6.46 25.27
C PHE A 9 4.97 7.59 24.32
N ILE A 10 5.98 8.30 23.83
CA ILE A 10 5.85 9.14 22.64
C ILE A 10 5.56 8.18 21.50
N PHE A 11 4.27 8.02 21.16
CA PHE A 11 3.85 7.48 19.88
C PHE A 11 4.34 8.46 18.82
N PHE A 12 5.57 8.26 18.34
CA PHE A 12 5.98 8.83 17.07
C PHE A 12 5.01 8.30 16.04
N SER A 13 4.17 9.18 15.51
CA SER A 13 3.33 8.89 14.35
C SER A 13 4.27 8.83 13.14
N ILE A 14 4.87 7.67 12.89
CA ILE A 14 5.83 7.43 11.78
C ILE A 14 5.08 7.13 10.46
N ALA A 15 3.92 7.75 10.25
CA ALA A 15 3.20 7.65 8.98
C ALA A 15 3.46 8.85 8.04
N GLY A 16 3.97 9.97 8.56
CA GLY A 16 4.01 11.24 7.82
C GLY A 16 5.13 11.41 6.79
N SER A 17 5.83 10.36 6.36
CA SER A 17 6.96 10.52 5.42
C SER A 17 7.28 9.27 4.58
N ALA A 18 6.32 8.38 4.33
CA ALA A 18 6.63 7.15 3.59
C ALA A 18 6.81 7.36 2.07
N PHE A 19 6.34 8.50 1.53
CA PHE A 19 6.20 8.69 0.08
C PHE A 19 7.04 9.84 -0.51
N ALA A 20 7.64 10.69 0.33
CA ALA A 20 8.30 11.95 -0.07
C ALA A 20 9.49 11.79 -1.05
N ASP A 21 10.31 10.75 -0.89
CA ASP A 21 11.50 10.48 -1.71
C ASP A 21 11.36 9.17 -2.52
N GLY A 22 10.13 8.77 -2.79
CA GLY A 22 9.83 7.37 -3.11
C GLY A 22 10.01 6.47 -1.89
N TYR A 23 9.73 5.18 -2.06
CA TYR A 23 9.85 4.23 -0.95
C TYR A 23 11.34 3.99 -0.64
N ALA A 24 11.87 4.65 0.39
CA ALA A 24 13.22 4.42 0.89
C ALA A 24 13.40 3.01 1.51
N ARG A 25 12.28 2.36 1.85
CA ARG A 25 12.21 0.99 2.34
C ARG A 25 11.07 0.26 1.65
N PRO A 26 11.13 -1.08 1.51
CA PRO A 26 10.00 -1.83 0.99
C PRO A 26 8.73 -1.54 1.80
N VAL A 27 7.63 -1.29 1.11
CA VAL A 27 6.32 -1.07 1.73
C VAL A 27 5.38 -2.18 1.30
N VAL A 28 4.55 -2.64 2.22
CA VAL A 28 3.45 -3.55 1.91
C VAL A 28 2.14 -2.82 2.17
N MET A 29 1.19 -2.91 1.25
CA MET A 29 -0.20 -2.51 1.50
C MET A 29 -1.10 -3.71 1.37
N THR A 30 -1.96 -3.93 2.35
CA THR A 30 -2.92 -5.03 2.35
C THR A 30 -4.28 -4.53 1.91
N GLY A 31 -4.94 -5.28 1.03
CA GLY A 31 -6.31 -5.03 0.58
C GLY A 31 -7.09 -6.34 0.53
N VAL A 32 -8.35 -6.25 0.13
CA VAL A 32 -9.24 -7.41 -0.01
C VAL A 32 -9.94 -7.39 -1.36
N THR A 33 -10.19 -8.55 -1.93
CA THR A 33 -11.01 -8.68 -3.14
C THR A 33 -12.51 -8.67 -2.81
N GLN A 34 -13.35 -8.51 -3.82
CA GLN A 34 -14.81 -8.67 -3.70
C GLN A 34 -15.22 -10.08 -3.26
N MET A 35 -14.35 -11.08 -3.45
CA MET A 35 -14.56 -12.45 -2.98
C MET A 35 -13.97 -12.68 -1.58
N SER A 36 -13.58 -11.61 -0.88
CA SER A 36 -12.94 -11.65 0.44
C SER A 36 -11.57 -12.32 0.48
N ASP A 37 -10.95 -12.62 -0.68
CA ASP A 37 -9.55 -13.05 -0.71
C ASP A 37 -8.63 -11.89 -0.32
N THR A 38 -7.60 -12.18 0.48
CA THR A 38 -6.57 -11.20 0.87
C THR A 38 -5.61 -10.89 -0.29
N ALA A 39 -5.24 -9.63 -0.45
CA ALA A 39 -4.27 -9.16 -1.43
C ALA A 39 -3.20 -8.27 -0.80
N GLU A 40 -1.98 -8.33 -1.30
CA GLU A 40 -0.86 -7.50 -0.85
C GLU A 40 -0.20 -6.80 -2.04
N LEU A 41 -0.04 -5.48 -1.97
CA LEU A 41 0.83 -4.70 -2.85
C LEU A 41 2.20 -4.60 -2.19
N HIS A 42 3.22 -5.12 -2.84
CA HIS A 42 4.61 -5.03 -2.39
C HIS A 42 5.33 -4.00 -3.24
N PHE A 43 5.82 -2.96 -2.62
CA PHE A 43 6.59 -1.90 -3.26
C PHE A 43 8.07 -2.17 -3.01
N ALA A 44 8.86 -2.33 -4.08
CA ALA A 44 10.31 -2.34 -3.96
C ALA A 44 10.80 -0.95 -3.53
N ALA A 45 11.99 -0.89 -2.93
CA ALA A 45 12.59 0.38 -2.62
C ALA A 45 13.09 1.09 -3.90
N ALA A 46 13.23 2.41 -3.84
CA ALA A 46 13.93 3.16 -4.87
C ALA A 46 15.36 2.60 -5.09
N PRO A 47 15.91 2.66 -6.32
CA PRO A 47 15.42 3.38 -7.50
C PRO A 47 14.54 2.52 -8.44
N GLU A 48 14.23 1.28 -8.08
CA GLU A 48 13.61 0.33 -9.01
C GLU A 48 12.22 0.78 -9.45
N ASN A 49 11.48 1.47 -8.58
CA ASN A 49 10.13 1.96 -8.86
C ASN A 49 9.20 0.86 -9.40
N THR A 50 9.41 -0.38 -8.95
CA THR A 50 8.59 -1.55 -9.31
C THR A 50 7.94 -2.16 -8.08
N GLY A 51 6.90 -2.95 -8.31
CA GLY A 51 6.26 -3.71 -7.25
C GLY A 51 5.50 -4.90 -7.78
N THR A 52 4.92 -5.65 -6.84
CA THR A 52 4.08 -6.80 -7.15
C THR A 52 2.79 -6.76 -6.37
N LEU A 53 1.67 -6.93 -7.06
CA LEU A 53 0.39 -7.26 -6.47
C LEU A 53 0.32 -8.78 -6.33
N VAL A 54 0.15 -9.24 -5.09
CA VAL A 54 0.01 -10.64 -4.74
C VAL A 54 -1.41 -10.89 -4.25
N ILE A 55 -2.16 -11.74 -4.96
CA ILE A 55 -3.43 -12.26 -4.45
C ILE A 55 -3.10 -13.54 -3.70
N LEU A 56 -3.27 -13.53 -2.37
CA LEU A 56 -2.83 -14.65 -1.52
C LEU A 56 -3.72 -15.88 -1.72
N GLY A 57 -5.01 -15.67 -1.99
CA GLY A 57 -5.96 -16.74 -2.29
C GLY A 57 -6.16 -17.66 -1.09
N ASP A 58 -7.10 -17.31 -0.22
CA ASP A 58 -7.42 -18.09 0.98
C ASP A 58 -8.87 -18.58 1.02
N HIS A 59 -9.76 -18.06 0.17
CA HIS A 59 -11.20 -18.34 0.27
C HIS A 59 -11.78 -19.16 -0.89
N THR A 60 -11.20 -19.08 -2.10
CA THR A 60 -11.82 -19.62 -3.33
C THR A 60 -11.11 -20.84 -3.93
N LYS A 61 -10.10 -21.41 -3.24
CA LYS A 61 -9.14 -22.39 -3.80
C LYS A 61 -8.37 -21.86 -5.03
N THR A 62 -8.38 -20.55 -5.24
CA THR A 62 -7.63 -19.92 -6.32
C THR A 62 -6.15 -19.93 -5.94
N PRO A 63 -5.25 -20.43 -6.80
CA PRO A 63 -3.82 -20.41 -6.50
C PRO A 63 -3.34 -18.97 -6.37
N LYS A 64 -2.32 -18.75 -5.54
CA LYS A 64 -1.65 -17.45 -5.40
C LYS A 64 -1.31 -16.88 -6.77
N GLN A 65 -1.76 -15.65 -7.03
CA GLN A 65 -1.49 -14.93 -8.27
C GLN A 65 -0.55 -13.77 -7.98
N THR A 66 0.32 -13.44 -8.93
CA THR A 66 1.27 -12.34 -8.78
C THR A 66 1.36 -11.53 -10.06
N TYR A 67 1.18 -10.22 -9.94
CA TYR A 67 1.18 -9.27 -11.04
C TYR A 67 2.21 -8.19 -10.77
N ARG A 68 3.13 -7.97 -11.71
CA ARG A 68 4.09 -6.88 -11.62
C ARG A 68 3.44 -5.55 -11.99
N PHE A 69 3.90 -4.49 -11.34
CA PHE A 69 3.58 -3.12 -11.71
C PHE A 69 4.81 -2.23 -11.61
N VAL A 70 4.79 -1.12 -12.34
CA VAL A 70 5.69 0.02 -12.11
C VAL A 70 4.90 1.03 -11.29
N TYR A 71 5.54 1.70 -10.34
CA TYR A 71 4.91 2.78 -9.60
C TYR A 71 5.65 4.10 -9.81
N SER A 72 4.92 5.20 -9.70
CA SER A 72 5.49 6.54 -9.68
C SER A 72 4.88 7.34 -8.54
N VAL A 73 5.73 8.11 -7.87
CA VAL A 73 5.33 9.04 -6.82
C VAL A 73 5.65 10.46 -7.29
N PRO A 74 4.70 11.40 -7.26
CA PRO A 74 4.95 12.79 -7.60
C PRO A 74 6.12 13.36 -6.81
N ALA A 75 7.08 13.98 -7.49
CA ALA A 75 8.21 14.67 -6.87
C ALA A 75 7.79 15.93 -6.07
N GLN A 76 6.55 16.38 -6.25
CA GLN A 76 6.05 17.62 -5.69
C GLN A 76 5.24 17.37 -4.42
N HIS A 77 5.74 17.90 -3.31
CA HIS A 77 5.15 17.80 -1.99
C HIS A 77 4.00 18.80 -1.88
N SER A 78 2.79 18.31 -1.66
CA SER A 78 1.65 19.13 -1.26
C SER A 78 1.35 18.91 0.22
N ALA A 79 0.44 19.68 0.81
CA ALA A 79 -0.05 19.43 2.18
C ALA A 79 -0.78 18.08 2.33
N VAL A 80 -1.00 17.37 1.22
CA VAL A 80 -1.58 16.03 1.12
C VAL A 80 -0.47 15.07 0.63
N ASP A 81 -0.43 13.86 1.18
CA ASP A 81 0.51 12.83 0.72
C ASP A 81 0.39 12.61 -0.79
N PRO A 82 1.53 12.45 -1.50
CA PRO A 82 1.53 12.38 -2.94
C PRO A 82 0.85 11.11 -3.44
N ALA A 83 0.02 11.25 -4.46
CA ALA A 83 -0.72 10.15 -5.06
C ALA A 83 0.23 9.12 -5.69
N VAL A 84 0.16 7.86 -5.29
CA VAL A 84 0.99 6.79 -5.87
C VAL A 84 0.27 6.22 -7.09
N ASN A 85 0.87 6.36 -8.27
CA ASN A 85 0.32 5.79 -9.50
C ASN A 85 0.99 4.46 -9.79
N LEU A 86 0.20 3.39 -9.86
CA LEU A 86 0.60 2.05 -10.26
C LEU A 86 0.21 1.83 -11.72
N ASP A 87 1.13 1.28 -12.50
CA ASP A 87 0.94 0.90 -13.88
C ASP A 87 1.23 -0.60 -14.03
N PHE A 88 0.17 -1.37 -14.32
CA PHE A 88 0.27 -2.81 -14.56
C PHE A 88 0.50 -3.11 -16.06
N GLY A 89 1.04 -2.16 -16.82
CA GLY A 89 1.28 -2.24 -18.25
C GLY A 89 -0.04 -2.17 -19.03
N ASP A 90 -0.21 -3.09 -19.99
CA ASP A 90 -1.38 -3.13 -20.89
C ASP A 90 -2.71 -3.50 -20.19
N LYS A 91 -2.68 -3.70 -18.88
CA LYS A 91 -3.84 -4.16 -18.11
C LYS A 91 -4.65 -3.00 -17.56
N GLN A 92 -4.07 -2.26 -16.62
CA GLN A 92 -4.78 -1.22 -15.88
C GLN A 92 -3.79 -0.28 -15.18
N LYS A 93 -4.23 0.95 -14.94
CA LYS A 93 -3.56 1.92 -14.07
C LYS A 93 -4.40 2.15 -12.82
N LEU A 94 -3.73 2.28 -11.68
CA LEU A 94 -4.36 2.55 -10.39
C LEU A 94 -3.69 3.74 -9.75
N THR A 95 -4.46 4.66 -9.20
CA THR A 95 -3.92 5.71 -8.31
C THR A 95 -4.34 5.40 -6.89
N ILE A 96 -3.39 5.43 -5.95
CA ILE A 96 -3.60 5.25 -4.51
C ILE A 96 -3.32 6.57 -3.80
N LEU A 97 -4.25 6.98 -2.95
CA LEU A 97 -4.16 8.15 -2.09
C LEU A 97 -4.12 7.68 -0.64
N CYS A 98 -3.07 8.02 0.10
CA CYS A 98 -2.95 7.68 1.51
C CYS A 98 -3.30 8.88 2.38
N ASP A 99 -3.93 8.63 3.53
CA ASP A 99 -4.17 9.67 4.53
C ASP A 99 -2.87 9.94 5.30
N PRO A 100 -2.34 11.17 5.32
CA PRO A 100 -1.07 11.49 5.99
C PRO A 100 -1.11 11.28 7.51
N ARG A 101 -2.28 11.06 8.09
CA ARG A 101 -2.50 10.87 9.53
C ARG A 101 -2.94 9.45 9.88
N SER A 102 -3.05 8.53 8.93
CA SER A 102 -3.45 7.14 9.20
C SER A 102 -2.80 6.14 8.25
N ASP A 103 -2.82 4.86 8.61
CA ASP A 103 -2.30 3.80 7.72
C ASP A 103 -3.28 3.43 6.59
N ASN A 104 -4.36 4.19 6.40
CA ASN A 104 -5.37 3.89 5.39
C ASN A 104 -5.04 4.61 4.09
N CYS A 105 -5.18 3.87 3.00
CA CYS A 105 -5.13 4.40 1.65
C CYS A 105 -6.38 3.99 0.87
N MET A 106 -6.75 4.83 -0.09
CA MET A 106 -7.88 4.59 -0.97
C MET A 106 -7.42 4.70 -2.42
N SER A 107 -7.77 3.72 -3.24
CA SER A 107 -7.58 3.83 -4.67
C SER A 107 -8.70 4.60 -5.35
N THR A 108 -8.39 5.29 -6.45
CA THR A 108 -9.36 6.11 -7.20
C THR A 108 -10.41 5.29 -7.96
N GLY A 109 -10.23 3.97 -8.03
CA GLY A 109 -11.19 3.03 -8.60
C GLY A 109 -10.90 1.59 -8.20
N TYR A 110 -11.79 0.69 -8.63
CA TYR A 110 -11.62 -0.75 -8.50
C TYR A 110 -10.54 -1.23 -9.48
N VAL A 111 -9.65 -2.09 -9.00
CA VAL A 111 -8.72 -2.82 -9.87
C VAL A 111 -9.33 -4.17 -10.18
N THR A 112 -9.19 -4.63 -11.42
CA THR A 112 -9.52 -6.00 -11.79
C THR A 112 -8.29 -6.67 -12.41
N MET A 113 -7.81 -7.73 -11.77
CA MET A 113 -6.70 -8.55 -12.27
C MET A 113 -7.17 -9.97 -12.46
N GLY A 114 -7.18 -10.44 -13.71
CA GLY A 114 -7.79 -11.71 -14.05
C GLY A 114 -9.27 -11.70 -13.71
N THR A 115 -9.69 -12.58 -12.80
CA THR A 115 -11.08 -12.69 -12.32
C THR A 115 -11.31 -11.99 -10.97
N ALA A 116 -10.27 -11.42 -10.36
CA ALA A 116 -10.35 -10.79 -9.05
C ALA A 116 -10.53 -9.28 -9.19
N THR A 117 -11.57 -8.74 -8.55
CA THR A 117 -11.76 -7.29 -8.41
C THR A 117 -11.48 -6.88 -6.96
N PHE A 118 -10.65 -5.85 -6.76
CA PHE A 118 -10.19 -5.41 -5.44
C PHE A 118 -11.06 -4.31 -4.87
N SER A 119 -11.24 -4.31 -3.55
CA SER A 119 -11.71 -3.15 -2.81
C SER A 119 -10.85 -1.94 -3.09
N MET A 120 -11.44 -0.75 -2.98
CA MET A 120 -10.71 0.50 -3.07
C MET A 120 -9.88 0.78 -1.81
N LEU A 121 -10.14 0.09 -0.70
CA LEU A 121 -9.46 0.31 0.57
C LEU A 121 -8.20 -0.55 0.68
N TRP A 122 -7.11 0.12 1.01
CA TRP A 122 -5.79 -0.46 1.23
C TRP A 122 -5.28 0.00 2.59
N LYS A 123 -4.49 -0.84 3.25
CA LYS A 123 -3.87 -0.51 4.54
C LYS A 123 -2.37 -0.68 4.45
N VAL A 124 -1.63 0.38 4.71
CA VAL A 124 -0.17 0.32 4.85
C VAL A 124 0.17 -0.59 6.01
N THR A 125 1.01 -1.58 5.73
CA THR A 125 1.52 -2.53 6.70
C THR A 125 3.04 -2.47 6.59
N GLN A 126 3.69 -1.84 7.57
CA GLN A 126 5.15 -1.89 7.66
C GLN A 126 5.54 -3.29 8.16
N ARG A 127 6.32 -4.04 7.38
CA ARG A 127 6.94 -5.31 7.80
C ARG A 127 8.43 -5.11 8.03
#